data_AF-A0A628PSM1-F1
#
_entry.id   AF-A0A628PSM1-F1
#
_cell.length_a   1.000
_cell.length_b   1.000
_cell.length_c   1.000
_cell.angle_alpha   90.00
_cell.angle_beta   90.00
_cell.angle_gamma   90.00
#
_symmetry.space_group_name_H-M   'P 1'
#
loop_
_entity.id
_entity.type
_entity.pdbx_description
1 polymer ?
#
loop_
_entity_poly.entity_id
_entity_poly.type
_entity_poly.pdbx_seq_one_letter_code
_entity_poly.pdbx_strand_id
1 'polypeptide(L)' 'LAGFKNTLAMVAEGNYAGAANGMLSSLWAKQTPERAKRHAEVMRTGEMAAYAGLL' A
#
# COMPACT_ATOMS: atom_id res chain seq x y z
N LEU A 1 1.89 -3.20 -11.98
CA LEU A 1 2.40 -3.90 -10.78
C LEU A 1 3.88 -4.29 -10.88
N ALA A 2 4.37 -4.79 -12.02
CA ALA A 2 5.77 -5.24 -12.20
C ALA A 2 6.89 -4.24 -11.81
N GLY A 3 6.60 -2.94 -11.77
CA GLY A 3 7.54 -1.90 -11.29
C GLY A 3 7.75 -1.87 -9.76
N PHE A 4 6.89 -2.53 -8.97
CA PHE A 4 6.92 -2.51 -7.50
C PHE A 4 7.73 -3.68 -6.92
N LYS A 5 8.89 -3.99 -7.50
CA LYS A 5 9.66 -5.21 -7.20
C LYS A 5 9.93 -5.39 -5.70
N ASN A 6 10.39 -4.35 -5.02
CA ASN A 6 10.71 -4.40 -3.58
C ASN A 6 9.45 -4.54 -2.72
N THR A 7 8.37 -3.82 -3.06
CA THR A 7 7.08 -3.94 -2.37
C THR A 7 6.53 -5.35 -2.48
N LEU A 8 6.60 -5.97 -3.67
CA LEU A 8 6.15 -7.33 -3.91
C LEU A 8 7.00 -8.37 -3.18
N ALA A 9 8.31 -8.18 -3.12
CA ALA A 9 9.20 -9.02 -2.33
C ALA A 9 8.82 -8.99 -0.83
N MET A 10 8.60 -7.80 -0.28
CA MET A 10 8.15 -7.66 1.11
C MET A 10 6.79 -8.32 1.36
N VAL A 11 5.85 -8.26 0.40
CA VAL A 11 4.58 -9.00 0.51
C VAL A 11 4.81 -10.51 0.54
N ALA A 12 5.68 -11.04 -0.31
CA ALA A 12 6.00 -12.48 -0.35
C ALA A 12 6.69 -12.97 0.93
N GLU A 13 7.45 -12.09 1.60
CA GLU A 13 8.10 -12.35 2.89
C GLU A 13 7.17 -12.14 4.09
N GLY A 14 5.92 -11.70 3.88
CA GLY A 14 4.98 -11.36 4.96
C GLY A 14 5.28 -10.04 5.67
N ASN A 15 6.23 -9.24 5.17
CA ASN A 15 6.54 -7.91 5.68
C ASN A 15 5.57 -6.85 5.14
N TYR A 16 4.31 -6.94 5.57
CA TYR A 16 3.23 -6.08 5.10
C TYR A 16 3.40 -4.61 5.51
N ALA A 17 3.97 -4.35 6.70
CA ALA A 17 4.29 -3.00 7.14
C ALA A 17 5.37 -2.35 6.24
N GLY A 18 6.41 -3.10 5.88
CA GLY A 18 7.42 -2.66 4.92
C GLY A 18 6.84 -2.45 3.52
N ALA A 19 5.99 -3.37 3.06
CA ALA A 19 5.29 -3.24 1.78
C ALA A 19 4.45 -1.95 1.71
N ALA A 20 3.68 -1.65 2.75
CA ALA A 20 2.90 -0.41 2.85
C ALA A 20 3.78 0.84 2.76
N ASN A 21 4.93 0.86 3.45
CA ASN A 21 5.88 1.97 3.37
C ASN A 21 6.47 2.10 1.96
N GLY A 22 6.76 0.98 1.28
CA GLY A 22 7.20 0.96 -0.11
C GLY A 22 6.15 1.52 -1.08
N MET A 23 4.86 1.25 -0.85
CA MET A 23 3.77 1.84 -1.64
C MET A 23 3.76 3.37 -1.54
N LEU A 24 3.94 3.92 -0.33
CA LEU A 24 3.96 5.36 -0.07
C LEU A 24 5.22 6.07 -0.61
N SER A 25 6.30 5.32 -0.86
CA SER A 25 7.53 5.85 -1.48
C SER A 25 7.45 5.98 -3.01
N SER A 26 6.40 5.45 -3.64
CA SER A 26 6.29 5.37 -5.10
C SER A 26 5.86 6.68 -5.78
N LEU A 27 6.13 6.81 -7.09
CA LEU A 27 5.58 7.90 -7.91
C LEU A 27 4.04 7.92 -7.88
N TRP A 28 3.42 6.73 -7.81
CA TRP A 28 1.98 6.61 -7.69
C TRP A 28 1.43 7.31 -6.44
N ALA A 29 2.14 7.21 -5.31
CA ALA A 29 1.79 7.93 -4.09
C ALA A 29 1.94 9.45 -4.23
N LYS A 30 2.87 9.93 -5.05
CA LYS A 30 2.98 11.36 -5.38
C LYS A 30 1.83 11.83 -6.29
N GLN A 31 1.42 11.00 -7.24
CA GLN A 31 0.37 11.31 -8.21
C GLN A 31 -1.04 11.24 -7.62
N THR A 32 -1.28 10.29 -6.70
CA THR A 32 -2.62 10.05 -6.11
C THR A 32 -2.52 9.78 -4.60
N PRO A 33 -2.13 10.78 -3.80
CA PRO A 33 -1.71 10.59 -2.41
C PRO A 33 -2.79 9.96 -1.52
N GLU A 34 -4.02 10.47 -1.57
CA GLU A 34 -5.09 9.96 -0.69
C GLU A 34 -5.51 8.53 -1.04
N ARG A 35 -5.49 8.19 -2.33
CA ARG A 35 -5.75 6.81 -2.77
C ARG A 35 -4.62 5.88 -2.32
N ALA A 36 -3.37 6.29 -2.49
CA ALA A 36 -2.22 5.50 -2.09
C ALA A 36 -2.18 5.27 -0.57
N LYS A 37 -2.51 6.28 0.24
CA LYS A 37 -2.63 6.15 1.71
C LYS A 37 -3.65 5.09 2.12
N ARG A 38 -4.87 5.12 1.57
CA ARG A 38 -5.89 4.12 1.90
C ARG A 38 -5.44 2.70 1.56
N HIS A 39 -4.88 2.49 0.37
CA HIS A 39 -4.39 1.18 -0.03
C HIS A 39 -3.17 0.72 0.80
N ALA A 40 -2.27 1.64 1.18
CA ALA A 40 -1.15 1.31 2.05
C ALA A 40 -1.63 0.90 3.45
N GLU A 41 -2.73 1.49 3.94
CA GLU A 41 -3.33 1.07 5.20
C GLU A 41 -3.94 -0.34 5.10
N VAL A 42 -4.68 -0.62 4.03
CA VAL A 42 -5.17 -1.98 3.75
C VAL A 42 -4.01 -2.98 3.66
N MET A 43 -2.90 -2.61 3.02
CA MET A 43 -1.69 -3.46 2.98
C MET A 43 -1.17 -3.72 4.40
N ARG A 44 -1.10 -2.69 5.26
CA ARG A 44 -0.52 -2.79 6.60
C ARG A 44 -1.36 -3.62 7.56
N THR A 45 -2.69 -3.48 7.50
CA THR A 45 -3.61 -4.04 8.50
C THR A 45 -4.40 -5.24 8.01
N GLY A 46 -4.57 -5.39 6.69
CA GLY A 46 -5.51 -6.35 6.09
C GLY A 46 -6.98 -5.94 6.22
N GLU A 47 -7.26 -4.77 6.81
CA GLU A 47 -8.62 -4.30 7.07
C GLU A 47 -9.06 -3.25 6.05
N MET A 48 -10.37 -3.24 5.74
CA MET A 48 -10.99 -2.27 4.83
C MET A 48 -11.45 -0.98 5.54
N ALA A 49 -11.04 -0.75 6.79
CA ALA A 49 -11.47 0.39 7.60
C ALA A 49 -11.22 1.75 6.92
N ALA A 50 -10.13 1.88 6.16
CA ALA A 50 -9.79 3.08 5.39
C ALA A 50 -10.82 3.41 4.28
N TYR A 51 -11.71 2.48 3.94
CA TYR A 51 -12.79 2.64 2.96
C TYR A 51 -14.19 2.69 3.59
N ALA A 52 -14.29 2.60 4.92
CA ALA A 52 -15.60 2.62 5.60
C ALA A 52 -16.37 3.91 5.26
N GLY A 53 -17.61 3.76 4.81
CA GLY A 53 -18.49 4.87 4.41
C GLY A 53 -18.13 5.55 3.08
N LEU A 54 -17.14 5.03 2.33
CA LEU A 54 -16.75 5.52 1.00
C LEU A 54 -17.31 4.64 -0.14
N LEU A 55 -17.88 3.48 0.20
CA LEU A 55 -18.50 2.50 -0.68
C LEU A 55 -19.95 2.32 -0.28
#